data_AF-A0A7Y5KTM1-F1
#
_entry.id   AF-A0A7Y5KTM1-F1
#
_cell.length_a   1.000
_cell.length_b   1.000
_cell.length_c   1.000
_cell.angle_alpha   90.00
_cell.angle_beta   90.00
_cell.angle_gamma   90.00
#
_symmetry.space_group_name_H-M   'P 1'
#
loop_
_entity.id
_entity.type
_entity.pdbx_description
1 polymer ?
#
loop_
_entity_poly.entity_id
_entity_poly.type
_entity_poly.pdbx_seq_one_letter_code
_entity_poly.pdbx_strand_id
1 'polypeptide(L)'
;MEKPMATIQELRSNLAAAVKKARASNLPEDHAAAKAAGLAVAAAISAGAKPCPKCEAAPHGMVQQVSVGRDILEAFDVGCLACHNHCARGFTPELAVDAWNRGVDAYADEAAFDDKGSLVIVPAGWRKPR
;
A
#
# COMPACT_ATOMS: atom_id res chain seq x y z
N MET A 1 8.78 -13.69 24.85
CA MET A 1 7.36 -13.46 24.58
C MET A 1 7.28 -12.24 23.68
N GLU A 2 7.17 -12.44 22.37
CA GLU A 2 6.95 -11.34 21.43
C GLU A 2 5.51 -10.84 21.65
N LYS A 3 5.33 -9.54 21.88
CA LYS A 3 4.00 -8.94 21.90
C LYS A 3 3.37 -9.18 20.52
N PRO A 4 2.09 -9.58 20.42
CA PRO A 4 1.44 -9.66 19.12
C PRO A 4 1.54 -8.31 18.43
N MET A 5 2.05 -8.29 17.19
CA MET A 5 2.03 -7.07 16.37
C MET A 5 0.57 -6.63 16.20
N ALA A 6 0.31 -5.35 16.40
CA ALA A 6 -1.01 -4.78 16.17
C ALA A 6 -1.43 -5.00 14.71
N THR A 7 -2.68 -5.39 14.50
CA THR A 7 -3.26 -5.57 13.18
C THR A 7 -3.32 -4.24 12.42
N ILE A 8 -3.34 -4.28 11.09
CA ILE A 8 -3.47 -3.08 10.25
C ILE A 8 -4.73 -2.30 10.61
N GLN A 9 -5.83 -2.98 10.96
CA GLN A 9 -7.08 -2.33 11.37
C GLN A 9 -6.95 -1.57 12.69
N GLU A 10 -6.26 -2.14 13.69
CA GLU A 10 -5.98 -1.46 14.96
C GLU A 10 -5.08 -0.24 14.73
N LEU A 11 -4.03 -0.38 13.89
CA LEU A 11 -3.13 0.72 13.55
C LEU A 11 -3.88 1.86 12.84
N ARG A 12 -4.82 1.55 11.94
CA ARG A 12 -5.68 2.55 11.29
C ARG A 12 -6.61 3.24 12.26
N SER A 13 -7.15 2.51 13.24
CA SER A 13 -8.00 3.08 14.28
C SER A 13 -7.22 4.05 15.17
N ASN A 14 -5.98 3.68 15.52
CA ASN A 14 -5.05 4.55 16.25
C ASN A 14 -4.67 5.79 15.45
N LEU A 15 -4.39 5.65 14.15
CA LEU A 15 -4.12 6.77 13.26
C LEU A 15 -5.33 7.72 13.20
N ALA A 16 -6.54 7.21 13.02
CA ALA A 16 -7.74 8.03 12.97
C ALA A 16 -7.95 8.83 14.27
N ALA A 17 -7.72 8.20 15.44
CA ALA A 17 -7.77 8.88 16.73
C ALA A 17 -6.68 9.96 16.87
N ALA A 18 -5.45 9.65 16.47
CA ALA A 18 -4.33 10.59 16.52
C ALA A 18 -4.54 11.80 15.59
N VAL A 19 -5.03 11.58 14.36
CA VAL A 19 -5.37 12.65 13.42
C VAL A 19 -6.51 13.52 13.96
N LYS A 20 -7.55 12.91 14.54
CA LYS A 20 -8.65 13.66 15.16
C LYS A 20 -8.13 14.55 16.30
N LYS A 21 -7.24 14.03 17.14
CA LYS A 21 -6.61 14.79 18.23
C LYS A 21 -5.74 15.94 17.69
N ALA A 22 -4.86 15.65 16.73
CA ALA A 22 -3.98 16.65 16.12
C ALA A 22 -4.76 17.82 15.49
N ARG A 23 -5.87 17.52 14.81
CA ARG A 23 -6.76 18.54 14.25
C ARG A 23 -7.45 19.38 15.32
N ALA A 24 -7.80 18.78 16.46
CA ALA A 24 -8.51 19.47 17.53
C ALA A 24 -7.59 20.38 18.37
N SER A 25 -6.36 19.93 18.67
CA SER A 25 -5.42 20.68 19.50
C SER A 25 -4.55 21.65 18.70
N ASN A 26 -4.26 21.31 17.45
CA ASN A 26 -3.31 21.99 16.58
C ASN A 26 -1.89 22.12 17.18
N LEU A 27 -1.55 21.26 18.13
CA LEU A 27 -0.25 21.25 18.80
C LEU A 27 0.77 20.43 17.98
N PRO A 28 2.03 20.90 17.84
CA PRO A 28 3.06 20.19 17.07
C PRO A 28 3.27 18.73 17.49
N GLU A 29 3.21 18.43 18.78
CA GLU A 29 3.38 17.08 19.33
C GLU A 29 2.27 16.11 18.92
N ASP A 30 1.02 16.59 18.79
CA ASP A 30 -0.09 15.75 18.36
C ASP A 30 -0.01 15.48 16.85
N HIS A 31 0.45 16.45 16.05
CA HIS A 31 0.78 16.23 14.64
C HIS A 31 1.92 15.24 14.47
N ALA A 32 2.95 15.31 15.32
CA ALA A 32 4.04 14.34 15.33
C ALA A 32 3.56 12.92 15.69
N ALA A 33 2.65 12.80 16.67
CA ALA A 33 2.02 11.53 17.02
C ALA A 33 1.17 10.97 15.88
N ALA A 34 0.39 11.81 15.18
CA ALA A 34 -0.36 11.40 14.00
C ALA A 34 0.56 10.92 12.86
N LYS A 35 1.69 11.62 12.63
CA LYS A 35 2.71 11.20 11.67
C LYS A 35 3.32 9.85 12.04
N ALA A 36 3.67 9.64 13.30
CA ALA A 36 4.21 8.36 13.77
C ALA A 36 3.20 7.20 13.60
N ALA A 37 1.92 7.45 13.91
CA ALA A 37 0.86 6.47 13.65
C ALA A 37 0.71 6.15 12.16
N GLY A 38 0.86 7.16 11.29
CA GLY A 38 0.82 6.98 9.83
C GLY A 38 1.97 6.12 9.33
N LEU A 39 3.19 6.34 9.85
CA LEU A 39 4.36 5.52 9.53
C LEU A 39 4.18 4.07 10.00
N ALA A 40 3.54 3.84 11.15
CA ALA A 40 3.27 2.49 11.63
C ALA A 40 2.29 1.73 10.72
N VAL A 41 1.22 2.39 10.25
CA VAL A 41 0.29 1.80 9.26
C VAL A 41 1.04 1.47 7.97
N ALA A 42 1.82 2.43 7.44
CA ALA A 42 2.57 2.22 6.21
C ALA A 42 3.56 1.06 6.31
N ALA A 43 4.30 0.96 7.42
CA ALA A 43 5.24 -0.12 7.68
C ALA A 43 4.54 -1.48 7.80
N ALA A 44 3.36 -1.53 8.41
CA ALA A 44 2.57 -2.75 8.50
C ALA A 44 2.06 -3.21 7.14
N ILE A 45 1.62 -2.29 6.27
CA ILE A 45 1.19 -2.61 4.91
C ILE A 45 2.36 -3.14 4.06
N SER A 46 3.55 -2.53 4.17
CA SER A 46 4.73 -2.95 3.42
C SER A 46 5.54 -4.04 4.11
N ALA A 47 5.00 -4.71 5.13
CA ALA A 47 5.72 -5.74 5.87
C ALA A 47 6.10 -6.91 4.95
N GLY A 48 7.38 -7.25 4.87
CA GLY A 48 7.89 -8.31 3.98
C GLY A 48 8.20 -7.85 2.54
N ALA A 49 8.00 -6.56 2.22
CA ALA A 49 8.46 -6.01 0.95
C ALA A 49 9.99 -5.84 0.93
N LYS A 50 10.61 -6.25 -0.17
CA LYS A 50 12.04 -6.06 -0.43
C LYS A 50 12.36 -4.57 -0.63
N PRO A 51 13.61 -4.14 -0.39
CA PRO A 51 14.03 -2.78 -0.73
C PRO A 51 13.77 -2.44 -2.19
N CYS A 52 13.59 -1.15 -2.48
CA CYS A 52 13.39 -0.69 -3.85
C CYS A 52 14.58 -1.12 -4.74
N PRO A 53 14.35 -1.81 -5.87
CA PRO A 53 15.42 -2.28 -6.75
C PRO A 53 16.19 -1.14 -7.46
N LYS A 54 15.64 0.09 -7.47
CA LYS A 54 16.27 1.25 -8.12
C LYS A 54 17.16 2.07 -7.17
N CYS A 55 16.76 2.21 -5.91
CA CYS A 55 17.42 3.12 -4.96
C CYS A 55 17.64 2.54 -3.57
N GLU A 56 17.30 1.27 -3.37
CA GLU A 56 17.49 0.51 -2.12
C GLU A 56 16.77 1.07 -0.88
N ALA A 57 15.96 2.11 -1.06
CA ALA A 57 15.14 2.66 0.01
C ALA A 57 14.09 1.63 0.48
N ALA A 58 13.78 1.69 1.78
CA ALA A 58 12.68 0.92 2.35
C ALA A 58 11.35 1.34 1.67
N PRO A 59 10.53 0.37 1.23
CA PRO A 59 9.25 0.66 0.62
C PRO A 59 8.25 1.22 1.66
N HIS A 60 7.24 1.91 1.16
CA HIS A 60 6.19 2.55 1.93
C HIS A 60 4.83 1.99 1.52
N GLY A 61 4.06 1.51 2.49
CA GLY A 61 2.70 1.04 2.28
C GLY A 61 1.69 2.19 2.30
N MET A 62 0.68 2.11 1.43
CA MET A 62 -0.40 3.10 1.33
C MET A 62 -1.74 2.39 1.12
N VAL A 63 -2.82 3.08 1.50
CA VAL A 63 -4.19 2.66 1.19
C VAL A 63 -4.75 3.62 0.15
N GLN A 64 -5.33 3.10 -0.91
CA GLN A 64 -5.97 3.85 -1.99
C GLN A 64 -7.42 3.43 -2.14
N GLN A 65 -8.26 4.37 -2.55
CA GLN A 65 -9.60 4.03 -3.05
C GLN A 65 -9.53 3.94 -4.57
N VAL A 66 -9.92 2.79 -5.11
CA VAL A 66 -9.93 2.53 -6.55
C VAL A 66 -11.37 2.34 -7.02
N SER A 67 -11.73 3.00 -8.11
CA SER A 67 -13.04 2.81 -8.74
C SER A 67 -12.99 1.62 -9.68
N VAL A 68 -13.86 0.63 -9.48
CA VAL A 68 -14.03 -0.52 -10.36
C VAL A 68 -15.48 -0.51 -10.85
N GLY A 69 -15.70 -0.01 -12.07
CA GLY A 69 -17.05 0.23 -12.59
C GLY A 69 -17.77 1.28 -11.76
N ARG A 70 -18.85 0.88 -11.06
CA ARG A 70 -19.64 1.75 -10.17
C ARG A 70 -19.23 1.63 -8.69
N ASP A 71 -18.37 0.67 -8.37
CA ASP A 71 -17.98 0.36 -7.00
C ASP A 71 -16.67 1.06 -6.64
N ILE A 72 -16.55 1.50 -5.38
CA ILE A 72 -15.31 2.03 -4.80
C ILE A 72 -14.75 0.95 -3.87
N LEU A 73 -13.59 0.42 -4.23
CA LEU A 73 -12.90 -0.61 -3.47
C LEU A 73 -11.67 -0.02 -2.80
N GLU A 74 -11.32 -0.59 -1.66
CA GLU A 74 -10.05 -0.31 -1.00
C GLU A 74 -8.95 -1.18 -1.63
N ALA A 75 -7.85 -0.55 -2.01
CA ALA A 75 -6.63 -1.20 -2.48
C ALA A 75 -5.45 -0.77 -1.62
N PHE A 76 -4.42 -1.61 -1.61
CA PHE A 76 -3.18 -1.41 -0.91
C PHE A 76 -2.06 -1.26 -1.92
N ASP A 77 -1.23 -0.25 -1.74
CA ASP A 77 -0.07 0.00 -2.56
C ASP A 77 1.20 -0.17 -1.73
N VAL A 78 2.22 -0.77 -2.31
CA VAL A 78 3.60 -0.74 -1.81
C VAL A 78 4.40 0.07 -2.82
N GLY A 79 4.99 1.18 -2.38
CA GLY A 79 5.69 2.09 -3.29
C GLY A 79 6.99 2.65 -2.72
N CYS A 80 7.78 3.28 -3.58
CA CYS A 80 9.00 3.97 -3.17
C CYS A 80 8.79 5.49 -3.18
N LEU A 81 8.86 6.12 -2.00
CA LEU A 81 8.76 7.57 -1.86
C LEU A 81 9.91 8.34 -2.52
N ALA A 82 11.07 7.70 -2.79
CA ALA A 82 12.20 8.34 -3.48
C ALA A 82 12.09 8.22 -5.01
N CYS A 83 11.53 7.13 -5.52
CA CYS A 83 11.42 6.92 -6.98
C CYS A 83 10.12 7.46 -7.59
N HIS A 84 9.13 7.85 -6.77
CA HIS A 84 7.83 8.46 -7.09
C HIS A 84 6.90 7.66 -8.04
N ASN A 85 7.44 7.04 -9.10
CA ASN A 85 6.75 6.23 -10.12
C ASN A 85 7.18 4.77 -10.03
N HIS A 86 7.32 4.23 -8.82
CA HIS A 86 7.54 2.81 -8.63
C HIS A 86 6.65 2.35 -7.48
N CYS A 87 5.55 1.69 -7.83
CA CYS A 87 4.65 1.09 -6.87
C CYS A 87 4.02 -0.19 -7.44
N ALA A 88 3.57 -1.05 -6.54
CA ALA A 88 2.77 -2.22 -6.86
C ALA A 88 1.49 -2.18 -6.04
N ARG A 89 0.41 -2.71 -6.60
CA ARG A 89 -0.93 -2.67 -6.01
C ARG A 89 -1.47 -4.08 -5.76
N GLY A 90 -2.23 -4.23 -4.68
CA GLY A 90 -3.02 -5.43 -4.37
C GLY A 90 -4.28 -5.08 -3.58
N PHE A 91 -5.28 -5.96 -3.62
CA PHE A 91 -6.51 -5.79 -2.82
C PHE A 91 -6.37 -6.25 -1.36
N THR A 92 -5.23 -6.86 -1.03
CA THR A 92 -4.78 -7.06 0.36
C THR A 92 -3.32 -6.60 0.48
N PRO A 93 -2.84 -6.30 1.71
CA PRO A 93 -1.44 -5.96 1.95
C PRO A 93 -0.46 -7.02 1.42
N GLU A 94 -0.78 -8.30 1.64
CA GLU A 94 0.07 -9.42 1.21
C GLU A 94 0.18 -9.49 -0.31
N LEU A 95 -0.93 -9.27 -1.02
CA LEU A 95 -0.93 -9.22 -2.49
C LEU A 95 -0.14 -8.03 -3.02
N ALA A 96 -0.21 -6.87 -2.37
CA ALA A 96 0.57 -5.69 -2.76
C ALA A 96 2.07 -5.92 -2.56
N VAL A 97 2.47 -6.54 -1.44
CA VAL A 97 3.86 -6.94 -1.15
C VAL A 97 4.36 -7.99 -2.14
N ASP A 98 3.54 -8.99 -2.47
CA ASP A 98 3.89 -10.04 -3.43
C ASP A 98 4.05 -9.47 -4.85
N ALA A 99 3.15 -8.57 -5.27
CA ALA A 99 3.27 -7.83 -6.53
C ALA A 99 4.57 -7.00 -6.58
N TRP A 100 4.87 -6.24 -5.53
CA TRP A 100 6.11 -5.47 -5.39
C TRP A 100 7.35 -6.33 -5.52
N ASN A 101 7.38 -7.45 -4.79
CA ASN A 101 8.52 -8.36 -4.76
C ASN A 101 8.74 -9.10 -6.09
N ARG A 102 7.71 -9.21 -6.93
CA ARG A 102 7.77 -9.72 -8.30
C ARG A 102 8.18 -8.65 -9.33
N GLY A 103 8.27 -7.39 -8.92
CA GLY A 103 8.59 -6.27 -9.81
C GLY A 103 7.43 -5.86 -10.72
N VAL A 104 6.19 -6.15 -10.30
CA VAL A 104 4.97 -5.69 -10.97
C VAL A 104 4.79 -4.21 -10.67
N ASP A 105 4.61 -3.39 -11.69
CA ASP A 105 4.42 -1.94 -11.55
C ASP A 105 2.96 -1.58 -11.83
N ALA A 106 2.25 -1.05 -10.83
CA ALA A 106 0.84 -0.72 -10.95
C ALA A 106 0.53 0.39 -11.97
N TYR A 107 1.54 1.15 -12.40
CA TYR A 107 1.40 2.14 -13.48
C TYR A 107 1.69 1.56 -14.86
N ALA A 108 2.46 0.47 -14.92
CA ALA A 108 2.88 -0.15 -16.16
C ALA A 108 2.14 -1.46 -16.45
N ASP A 109 1.39 -2.03 -15.50
CA ASP A 109 0.79 -3.35 -15.63
C ASP A 109 -0.74 -3.26 -15.49
N GLU A 110 -1.46 -3.84 -16.46
CA GLU A 110 -2.93 -3.85 -16.45
C GLU A 110 -3.45 -4.98 -15.55
N ALA A 111 -4.42 -4.67 -14.70
CA ALA A 111 -5.20 -5.71 -14.04
C ALA A 111 -6.13 -6.39 -15.07
N ALA A 112 -5.99 -7.70 -15.23
CA ALA A 112 -6.89 -8.53 -16.01
C ALA A 112 -7.56 -9.59 -15.11
N PHE A 113 -8.58 -10.26 -15.62
CA PHE A 113 -9.09 -11.48 -15.01
C PHE A 113 -8.61 -12.66 -15.85
N ASP A 114 -8.15 -13.74 -15.22
CA ASP A 114 -7.85 -14.98 -15.92
C ASP A 114 -9.14 -15.69 -16.36
N ASP A 115 -8.99 -16.78 -17.12
CA ASP A 115 -10.12 -17.59 -17.61
C ASP A 115 -10.95 -18.25 -16.49
N LYS A 116 -10.47 -18.18 -15.24
CA LYS A 116 -11.14 -18.68 -14.04
C LYS A 116 -11.82 -17.55 -13.24
N GLY A 117 -11.79 -16.32 -13.74
CA GLY A 117 -12.34 -15.15 -13.07
C GLY A 117 -11.50 -14.66 -11.89
N SER A 118 -10.25 -15.11 -11.76
CA SER A 118 -9.32 -14.62 -10.75
C SER A 118 -8.63 -13.36 -11.28
N LEU A 119 -8.53 -12.34 -10.44
CA LEU A 119 -7.79 -11.15 -10.80
C LEU A 119 -6.29 -11.49 -10.93
N VAL A 120 -5.72 -11.26 -12.11
CA VAL A 120 -4.30 -11.44 -12.42
C VAL A 120 -3.72 -10.12 -12.88
N ILE A 121 -2.51 -9.79 -12.41
CA ILE A 121 -1.81 -8.60 -12.90
C ILE A 121 -0.97 -9.00 -14.11
N VAL A 122 -1.22 -8.34 -15.25
CA VAL A 122 -0.57 -8.63 -16.52
C VAL A 122 0.38 -7.48 -16.84
N PRO A 123 1.67 -7.75 -17.09
CA PRO A 123 2.57 -6.70 -17.52
C PRO A 123 2.05 -6.04 -18.79
N ALA A 124 2.01 -4.69 -18.94
CA ALA A 124 1.36 -4.09 -20.13
C ALA A 124 2.04 -4.48 -21.45
N GLY A 125 3.26 -5.04 -21.40
CA GLY A 125 3.94 -5.61 -22.57
C GLY A 125 3.46 -6.99 -23.04
N TRP A 126 2.52 -7.65 -22.35
CA TRP A 126 2.13 -9.05 -22.64
C TRP A 126 0.81 -9.25 -23.40
N ARG A 127 0.09 -8.17 -23.78
CA ARG A 127 -0.95 -8.31 -24.81
C ARG A 127 -0.27 -8.52 -26.17
N LYS A 128 -0.42 -9.72 -26.75
CA LYS A 128 -0.16 -9.89 -28.19
C LYS A 128 -1.03 -8.87 -28.95
N PRO A 129 -0.49 -8.15 -29.95
CA PRO A 129 -1.30 -7.28 -30.79
C PRO A 129 -2.44 -8.10 -31.41
N ARG A 130 -3.66 -7.52 -31.35
CA ARG A 130 -4.82 -8.04 -32.09
C ARG A 130 -4.61 -7.88 -33.58
#